data_AF-A0A1B7MLD8-F1
#
_entry.id   AF-A0A1B7MLD8-F1
#
_cell.length_a   1.000
_cell.length_b   1.000
_cell.length_c   1.000
_cell.angle_alpha   90.00
_cell.angle_beta   90.00
_cell.angle_gamma   90.00
#
_symmetry.space_group_name_H-M   'P 1'
#
loop_
_entity.id
_entity.type
_entity.pdbx_description
1 polymer ?
#
loop_
_entity_poly.entity_id
_entity_poly.type
_entity_poly.pdbx_seq_one_letter_code
_entity_poly.pdbx_strand_id
1 'polypeptide(L)'
;LFLFGLSLSANMWSQQTTISSVIMSTTAFGILFYVSTVLVSVLRPDSPFRTPGATLIGSVYNKFHPPRSTLHLNSFVKSSAIRWVLETSTNPEVVAAAAAMVPRVQWPKLDASAIYARLLDNFTACLDDRPELFVTYGKAMAHLRVQSVKIKSHYWKEYDAWRAWGDKSRFIRDAFIDGRLAYDRLNETRDEGAQRRYKADARTALRTMVVYGMQSRLSLPDDEELIWKGNLEWYRNDGIEPQSEEFDWLIDYLAVQVNHDKDDETKGDALLALSAMHGLGGSAKQFSYIKSLIHCMGPTRPHRVRYAALRAISDAREALSSIDNDSMQPGVDADLLDELAHALLTVIRLNDTSGPDVLFHHSRDRCYLRLIFALARSNEWCQRLASYGHVERCISLLDLDTVLASSIDLNFYLAGIFARIDPSARDHPFSPGVKRLQTLMRNAWDEAAKLCHIKECVEALPVLVTATRKSFLGLDNDVSSGELANLTRYVSWVLEKLLHERGETVSVVLPSVQDLCDDLRHKIDDTRTPTATTDF
;
A
#
# COMPACT_ATOMS: atom_id res chain seq x y z
N LEU A 1 -12.67 -63.83 14.99
CA LEU A 1 -11.65 -63.89 16.06
C LEU A 1 -12.24 -63.76 17.45
N PHE A 2 -12.99 -62.70 17.78
CA PHE A 2 -13.63 -62.56 19.10
C PHE A 2 -14.51 -63.76 19.49
N LEU A 3 -15.48 -64.11 18.63
CA LEU A 3 -16.36 -65.27 18.86
C LEU A 3 -15.60 -66.60 18.96
N PHE A 4 -14.47 -66.71 18.24
CA PHE A 4 -13.59 -67.86 18.33
C PHE A 4 -12.86 -67.91 19.68
N GLY A 5 -12.33 -66.77 20.15
CA GLY A 5 -11.72 -66.64 21.47
C GLY A 5 -12.71 -66.97 22.59
N LEU A 6 -13.95 -66.46 22.50
CA LEU A 6 -15.01 -66.78 23.46
C LEU A 6 -15.39 -68.27 23.44
N SER A 7 -15.55 -68.86 22.25
CA SER A 7 -15.88 -70.29 22.12
C SER A 7 -14.74 -71.17 22.65
N LEU A 8 -13.48 -70.78 22.40
CA LEU A 8 -12.30 -71.49 22.88
C LEU A 8 -12.18 -71.36 24.41
N SER A 9 -12.40 -70.16 24.96
CA SER A 9 -12.45 -69.93 26.40
C SER A 9 -13.54 -70.75 27.07
N ALA A 10 -14.75 -70.78 26.51
CA ALA A 10 -15.87 -71.55 27.06
C ALA A 10 -15.58 -73.06 27.06
N ASN A 11 -15.04 -73.58 25.96
CA ASN A 11 -14.64 -75.00 25.87
C ASN A 11 -13.48 -75.34 26.83
N MET A 12 -12.53 -74.42 26.99
CA MET A 12 -11.39 -74.61 27.87
C MET A 12 -11.70 -74.43 29.35
N TRP A 13 -12.79 -73.74 29.68
CA TRP A 13 -13.19 -73.50 31.07
C TRP A 13 -13.48 -74.80 31.81
N SER A 14 -14.12 -75.76 31.15
CA SER A 14 -14.42 -77.09 31.71
C SER A 14 -13.23 -78.03 31.78
N GLN A 15 -12.18 -77.81 30.98
CA GLN A 15 -11.01 -78.70 30.92
C GLN A 15 -9.83 -78.17 31.75
N GLN A 16 -9.51 -76.88 31.62
CA GLN A 16 -8.37 -76.26 32.31
C GLN A 16 -8.61 -74.77 32.52
N THR A 17 -9.14 -74.43 33.71
CA THR A 17 -9.60 -73.09 34.07
C THR A 17 -8.48 -72.03 33.96
N THR A 18 -7.24 -72.38 34.28
CA THR A 18 -6.08 -71.48 34.15
C THR A 18 -5.84 -71.06 32.70
N ILE A 19 -5.87 -72.00 31.76
CA ILE A 19 -5.69 -71.71 30.33
C ILE A 19 -6.87 -70.85 29.83
N SER A 20 -8.09 -71.22 30.21
CA SER A 20 -9.28 -70.43 29.85
C SER A 20 -9.20 -68.98 30.35
N SER A 21 -8.73 -68.76 31.58
CA SER A 21 -8.53 -67.41 32.15
C SER A 21 -7.54 -66.56 31.35
N VAL A 22 -6.42 -67.15 30.91
CA VAL A 22 -5.43 -66.46 30.06
C VAL A 22 -6.03 -66.12 28.70
N ILE A 23 -6.78 -67.03 28.08
CA ILE A 23 -7.45 -66.80 26.79
C ILE A 23 -8.51 -65.71 26.93
N MET A 24 -9.28 -65.71 28.02
CA MET A 24 -10.28 -64.66 28.29
C MET A 24 -9.63 -63.29 28.46
N SER A 25 -8.55 -63.23 29.24
CA SER A 25 -7.84 -61.97 29.52
C SER A 25 -7.22 -61.39 28.25
N THR A 26 -6.52 -62.20 27.45
CA THR A 26 -5.93 -61.76 26.18
C THR A 26 -6.99 -61.34 25.16
N THR A 27 -8.11 -62.06 25.08
CA THR A 27 -9.24 -61.70 24.22
C THR A 27 -9.87 -60.38 24.66
N ALA A 28 -10.05 -60.15 25.96
CA ALA A 28 -10.58 -58.90 26.51
C ALA A 28 -9.65 -57.70 26.21
N PHE A 29 -8.35 -57.85 26.42
CA PHE A 29 -7.36 -56.81 26.07
C PHE A 29 -7.35 -56.51 24.57
N GLY A 30 -7.42 -57.53 23.72
CA GLY A 30 -7.50 -57.36 22.27
C GLY A 30 -8.73 -56.54 21.83
N ILE A 31 -9.88 -56.78 22.45
CA ILE A 31 -11.11 -56.01 22.19
C ILE A 31 -10.95 -54.57 22.67
N LEU A 32 -10.47 -54.35 23.89
CA LEU A 32 -10.27 -53.01 24.43
C LEU A 32 -9.34 -52.19 23.55
N PHE A 33 -8.24 -52.78 23.10
CA PHE A 33 -7.31 -52.15 22.16
C PHE A 33 -7.99 -51.85 20.83
N TYR A 34 -8.69 -52.82 20.24
CA TYR A 34 -9.40 -52.64 18.97
C TYR A 34 -10.46 -51.54 19.04
N VAL A 35 -11.30 -51.54 20.08
CA VAL A 35 -12.33 -50.50 20.30
C VAL A 35 -11.68 -49.14 20.50
N SER A 36 -10.58 -49.06 21.26
CA SER A 36 -9.83 -47.81 21.45
C SER A 36 -9.26 -47.29 20.13
N THR A 37 -8.69 -48.16 19.29
CA THR A 37 -8.18 -47.79 17.95
C THR A 37 -9.30 -47.31 17.03
N VAL A 38 -10.45 -47.97 17.04
CA VAL A 38 -11.65 -47.55 16.28
C VAL A 38 -12.12 -46.18 16.77
N LEU A 39 -12.22 -45.98 18.09
CA LEU A 39 -12.71 -44.74 18.69
C LEU A 39 -11.74 -43.57 18.43
N VAL A 40 -10.44 -43.78 18.55
CA VAL A 40 -9.40 -42.80 18.16
C VAL A 40 -9.48 -42.49 16.67
N SER A 41 -9.76 -43.47 15.82
CA SER A 41 -9.88 -43.27 14.36
C SER A 41 -11.17 -42.56 13.95
N VAL A 42 -12.24 -42.69 14.73
CA VAL A 42 -13.47 -41.91 14.56
C VAL A 42 -13.26 -40.47 15.04
N LEU A 43 -12.57 -40.27 16.17
CA LEU A 43 -12.30 -38.94 16.72
C LEU A 43 -11.24 -38.14 15.96
N ARG A 44 -10.30 -38.82 15.31
CA ARG A 44 -9.22 -38.20 14.52
C ARG A 44 -9.32 -38.64 13.05
N PRO A 45 -9.84 -37.76 12.16
CA PRO A 45 -10.01 -38.07 10.75
C PRO A 45 -8.73 -38.54 10.06
N ASP A 46 -7.57 -38.10 10.55
CA ASP A 46 -6.23 -38.36 10.01
C ASP A 46 -5.52 -39.55 10.69
N SER A 47 -6.24 -40.36 11.47
CA SER A 47 -5.66 -41.56 12.09
C SER A 47 -5.16 -42.55 11.01
N PRO A 48 -3.90 -43.03 11.06
CA PRO A 48 -3.39 -44.03 10.13
C PRO A 48 -4.05 -45.41 10.33
N PHE A 49 -4.81 -45.61 11.42
CA PHE A 49 -5.44 -46.87 11.78
C PHE A 49 -6.91 -46.97 11.36
N ARG A 50 -7.28 -46.41 10.19
CA ARG A 50 -8.66 -46.47 9.70
C ARG A 50 -9.06 -47.92 9.38
N THR A 51 -10.04 -48.41 10.13
CA THR A 51 -10.69 -49.69 9.85
C THR A 51 -12.05 -49.49 9.16
N PRO A 52 -12.56 -50.48 8.41
CA PRO A 52 -13.92 -50.43 7.84
C PRO A 52 -15.03 -50.21 8.89
N GLY A 53 -14.80 -50.62 10.14
CA GLY A 53 -15.73 -50.35 11.24
C GLY A 53 -15.76 -48.87 11.63
N ALA A 54 -14.61 -48.19 11.63
CA ALA A 54 -14.53 -46.76 11.92
C ALA A 54 -15.21 -45.91 10.84
N THR A 55 -15.15 -46.31 9.56
CA THR A 55 -15.83 -45.59 8.47
C THR A 55 -17.35 -45.73 8.56
N LEU A 56 -17.87 -46.91 8.94
CA LEU A 56 -19.30 -47.14 9.17
C LEU A 56 -19.81 -46.34 10.38
N ILE A 57 -19.08 -46.36 11.51
CA ILE A 57 -19.46 -45.57 12.69
C ILE A 57 -19.42 -44.07 12.38
N GLY A 58 -18.41 -43.63 11.62
CA GLY A 58 -18.30 -42.25 11.16
C GLY A 58 -19.47 -41.83 10.27
N SER A 59 -19.92 -42.69 9.35
CA SER A 59 -21.07 -42.37 8.47
C SER A 59 -22.40 -42.32 9.25
N VAL A 60 -22.59 -43.20 10.23
CA VAL A 60 -23.75 -43.18 11.14
C VAL A 60 -23.74 -41.94 12.02
N TYR A 61 -22.60 -41.61 12.63
CA TYR A 61 -22.46 -40.41 13.46
C TYR A 61 -22.74 -39.12 12.67
N ASN A 62 -22.19 -38.99 11.46
CA ASN A 62 -22.43 -37.84 10.57
C ASN A 62 -23.89 -37.74 10.10
N LYS A 63 -24.63 -38.85 10.07
CA LYS A 63 -26.05 -38.89 9.73
C LYS A 63 -26.94 -38.40 10.88
N PHE A 64 -26.57 -38.68 12.13
CA PHE A 64 -27.34 -38.30 13.32
C PHE A 64 -26.94 -36.95 13.92
N HIS A 65 -25.71 -36.51 13.66
CA HIS A 65 -25.25 -35.18 13.99
C HIS A 65 -24.80 -34.49 12.70
N PRO A 66 -25.72 -33.73 12.04
CA PRO A 66 -25.34 -32.87 10.94
C PRO A 66 -24.15 -32.02 11.40
N PRO A 67 -23.08 -31.92 10.61
CA PRO A 67 -21.85 -31.30 11.06
C PRO A 67 -22.15 -29.87 11.47
N ARG A 68 -22.13 -29.60 12.79
CA ARG A 68 -21.95 -28.27 13.35
C ARG A 68 -20.58 -27.80 12.87
N SER A 69 -20.55 -27.19 11.68
CA SER A 69 -19.40 -26.46 11.11
C SER A 69 -18.03 -27.01 11.55
N THR A 70 -17.72 -28.25 11.17
CA THR A 70 -16.44 -28.94 11.42
C THR A 70 -15.23 -28.23 10.79
N LEU A 71 -15.49 -27.20 9.97
CA LEU A 71 -14.48 -26.31 9.39
C LEU A 71 -13.57 -25.66 10.45
N HIS A 72 -14.11 -25.31 11.63
CA HIS A 72 -13.34 -24.57 12.64
C HIS A 72 -12.41 -25.46 13.49
N LEU A 73 -12.75 -26.74 13.67
CA LEU A 73 -11.92 -27.67 14.44
C LEU A 73 -10.73 -28.18 13.61
N ASN A 74 -10.96 -28.44 12.32
CA ASN A 74 -9.92 -28.93 11.41
C ASN A 74 -8.85 -27.87 11.10
N SER A 75 -9.21 -26.58 11.03
CA SER A 75 -8.23 -25.51 10.84
C SER A 75 -7.31 -25.35 12.05
N PHE A 76 -7.86 -25.43 13.26
CA PHE A 76 -7.10 -25.32 14.51
C PHE A 76 -6.06 -26.43 14.64
N VAL A 77 -6.46 -27.70 14.45
CA VAL A 77 -5.55 -28.85 14.54
C VAL A 77 -4.39 -28.74 13.55
N LYS A 78 -4.67 -28.30 12.31
CA LYS A 78 -3.62 -28.09 11.29
C LYS A 78 -2.66 -26.97 11.70
N SER A 79 -3.17 -25.82 12.17
CA SER A 79 -2.33 -24.71 12.61
C SER A 79 -1.45 -25.08 13.81
N SER A 80 -1.97 -25.87 14.77
CA SER A 80 -1.19 -26.36 15.92
C SER A 80 -0.10 -27.35 15.50
N ALA A 81 -0.38 -28.24 14.55
CA ALA A 81 0.62 -29.18 14.04
C ALA A 81 1.75 -28.44 13.30
N ILE A 82 1.41 -27.51 12.40
CA ILE A 82 2.39 -26.70 11.67
C ILE A 82 3.23 -25.88 12.66
N ARG A 83 2.58 -25.25 13.64
CA ARG A 83 3.26 -24.55 14.73
C ARG A 83 4.26 -25.44 15.45
N TRP A 84 3.81 -26.60 15.91
CA TRP A 84 4.68 -27.53 16.65
C TRP A 84 5.88 -27.95 15.82
N VAL A 85 5.69 -28.24 14.52
CA VAL A 85 6.78 -28.58 13.60
C VAL A 85 7.77 -27.41 13.46
N LEU A 86 7.27 -26.18 13.26
CA LEU A 86 8.12 -25.01 13.13
C LEU A 86 8.88 -24.69 14.43
N GLU A 87 8.28 -24.92 15.60
CA GLU A 87 8.92 -24.66 16.89
C GLU A 87 9.93 -25.74 17.30
N THR A 88 9.73 -27.02 16.91
CA THR A 88 10.51 -28.16 17.43
C THR A 88 11.41 -28.84 16.42
N SER A 89 11.12 -28.77 15.12
CA SER A 89 11.92 -29.46 14.11
C SER A 89 13.25 -28.76 13.83
N THR A 90 14.32 -29.53 13.84
CA THR A 90 15.66 -29.12 13.39
C THR A 90 15.95 -29.53 11.94
N ASN A 91 15.09 -30.35 11.32
CA ASN A 91 15.27 -30.77 9.94
C ASN A 91 14.81 -29.65 8.97
N PRO A 92 15.70 -29.09 8.13
CA PRO A 92 15.38 -27.96 7.26
C PRO A 92 14.32 -28.26 6.19
N GLU A 93 14.24 -29.50 5.69
CA GLU A 93 13.23 -29.90 4.71
C GLU A 93 11.83 -29.95 5.34
N VAL A 94 11.75 -30.48 6.57
CA VAL A 94 10.50 -30.52 7.34
C VAL A 94 10.05 -29.09 7.69
N VAL A 95 10.98 -28.20 8.05
CA VAL A 95 10.68 -26.79 8.32
C VAL A 95 10.21 -26.08 7.05
N ALA A 96 10.86 -26.31 5.91
CA ALA A 96 10.44 -25.75 4.62
C ALA A 96 9.04 -26.21 4.22
N ALA A 97 8.75 -27.51 4.36
CA ALA A 97 7.42 -28.06 4.08
C ALA A 97 6.36 -27.46 5.01
N ALA A 98 6.66 -27.29 6.30
CA ALA A 98 5.77 -26.63 7.24
C ALA A 98 5.54 -25.16 6.90
N ALA A 99 6.59 -24.43 6.49
CA ALA A 99 6.49 -23.05 6.04
C ALA A 99 5.60 -22.91 4.80
N ALA A 100 5.73 -23.81 3.81
CA ALA A 100 4.87 -23.84 2.62
C ALA A 100 3.38 -24.10 2.95
N MET A 101 3.09 -24.69 4.12
CA MET A 101 1.73 -24.92 4.60
C MET A 101 1.15 -23.73 5.38
N VAL A 102 1.99 -22.79 5.86
CA VAL A 102 1.54 -21.62 6.65
C VAL A 102 0.46 -20.81 5.92
N PRO A 103 0.59 -20.46 4.62
CA PRO A 103 -0.45 -19.72 3.90
C PRO A 103 -1.76 -20.50 3.66
N ARG A 104 -1.72 -21.83 3.80
CA ARG A 104 -2.86 -22.72 3.51
C ARG A 104 -3.76 -22.96 4.70
N VAL A 105 -3.44 -22.40 5.86
CA VAL A 105 -4.20 -22.57 7.10
C VAL A 105 -4.61 -21.23 7.68
N GLN A 106 -5.78 -21.21 8.30
CA GLN A 106 -6.22 -20.08 9.11
C GLN A 106 -5.54 -20.16 10.48
N TRP A 107 -4.93 -19.06 10.90
CA TRP A 107 -4.25 -18.98 12.18
C TRP A 107 -5.20 -18.37 13.22
N PRO A 108 -5.37 -18.99 14.40
CA PRO A 108 -6.11 -18.36 15.49
C PRO A 108 -5.34 -17.12 15.98
N LYS A 109 -6.00 -16.27 16.77
CA LYS A 109 -5.35 -15.15 17.46
C LYS A 109 -4.39 -15.68 18.54
N LEU A 110 -3.19 -16.07 18.13
CA LEU A 110 -2.13 -16.58 18.99
C LEU A 110 -0.86 -15.73 18.89
N ASP A 111 0.04 -15.89 19.86
CA ASP A 111 1.39 -15.35 19.76
C ASP A 111 2.23 -16.24 18.84
N ALA A 112 2.55 -15.72 17.65
CA ALA A 112 3.34 -16.39 16.63
C ALA A 112 4.80 -15.94 16.65
N SER A 113 5.26 -15.23 17.70
CA SER A 113 6.63 -14.67 17.75
C SER A 113 7.71 -15.73 17.59
N ALA A 114 7.57 -16.90 18.24
CA ALA A 114 8.54 -17.99 18.13
C ALA A 114 8.61 -18.57 16.70
N ILE A 115 7.43 -18.79 16.09
CA ILE A 115 7.32 -19.27 14.71
C ILE A 115 7.92 -18.25 13.75
N TYR A 116 7.58 -16.96 13.91
CA TYR A 116 8.07 -15.88 13.06
C TYR A 116 9.59 -15.72 13.18
N ALA A 117 10.14 -15.78 14.39
CA ALA A 117 11.60 -15.74 14.61
C ALA A 117 12.29 -16.91 13.90
N ARG A 118 11.74 -18.12 14.01
CA ARG A 118 12.29 -19.30 13.31
C ARG A 118 12.20 -19.16 11.80
N LEU A 119 11.08 -18.68 11.27
CA LEU A 119 10.93 -18.41 9.83
C LEU A 119 11.95 -17.38 9.37
N LEU A 120 12.15 -16.29 10.14
CA LEU A 120 13.14 -15.27 9.86
C LEU A 120 14.58 -15.82 9.89
N ASP A 121 14.92 -16.69 10.84
CA ASP A 121 16.22 -17.34 10.89
C ASP A 121 16.51 -18.17 9.62
N ASN A 122 15.53 -18.98 9.20
CA ASN A 122 15.64 -19.80 7.99
C ASN A 122 15.62 -18.95 6.72
N PHE A 123 14.84 -17.87 6.71
CA PHE A 123 14.78 -16.89 5.64
C PHE A 123 16.15 -16.25 5.41
N THR A 124 16.80 -15.73 6.47
CA THR A 124 18.16 -15.18 6.38
C THR A 124 19.18 -16.22 5.92
N ALA A 125 19.05 -17.48 6.36
CA ALA A 125 19.97 -18.56 5.98
C ALA A 125 19.81 -19.06 4.52
N CYS A 126 18.77 -18.62 3.79
CA CYS A 126 18.53 -19.04 2.40
C CYS A 126 18.90 -17.98 1.36
N LEU A 127 19.43 -16.83 1.78
CA LEU A 127 19.63 -15.66 0.93
C LEU A 127 20.50 -15.96 -0.30
N ASP A 128 21.61 -16.69 -0.13
CA ASP A 128 22.60 -16.86 -1.20
C ASP A 128 22.36 -18.13 -2.04
N ASP A 129 21.94 -19.23 -1.42
CA ASP A 129 22.01 -20.55 -2.07
C ASP A 129 20.65 -21.13 -2.49
N ARG A 130 19.53 -20.60 -1.97
CA ARG A 130 18.21 -21.25 -2.10
C ARG A 130 17.05 -20.25 -2.26
N PRO A 131 16.95 -19.57 -3.42
CA PRO A 131 15.96 -18.51 -3.65
C PRO A 131 14.50 -18.99 -3.54
N GLU A 132 14.20 -20.24 -3.92
CA GLU A 132 12.83 -20.77 -3.79
C GLU A 132 12.41 -21.00 -2.33
N LEU A 133 13.36 -21.37 -1.46
CA LEU A 133 13.10 -21.45 -0.02
C LEU A 133 12.94 -20.06 0.60
N PHE A 134 13.75 -19.10 0.15
CA PHE A 134 13.60 -17.71 0.55
C PHE A 134 12.18 -17.20 0.25
N VAL A 135 11.66 -17.44 -0.96
CA VAL A 135 10.29 -17.10 -1.32
C VAL A 135 9.26 -17.82 -0.45
N THR A 136 9.48 -19.11 -0.19
CA THR A 136 8.58 -19.91 0.67
C THR A 136 8.48 -19.34 2.09
N TYR A 137 9.61 -19.03 2.72
CA TYR A 137 9.62 -18.44 4.06
C TYR A 137 9.07 -17.02 4.07
N GLY A 138 9.38 -16.20 3.05
CA GLY A 138 8.84 -14.85 2.90
C GLY A 138 7.31 -14.84 2.76
N LYS A 139 6.73 -15.79 2.02
CA LYS A 139 5.27 -15.98 1.91
C LYS A 139 4.65 -16.43 3.24
N ALA A 140 5.29 -17.36 3.95
CA ALA A 140 4.83 -17.78 5.27
C ALA A 140 4.81 -16.61 6.27
N MET A 141 5.88 -15.81 6.31
CA MET A 141 5.98 -14.63 7.19
C MET A 141 4.92 -13.57 6.86
N ALA A 142 4.71 -13.27 5.57
CA ALA A 142 3.68 -12.32 5.16
C ALA A 142 2.27 -12.79 5.51
N HIS A 143 1.97 -14.08 5.34
CA HIS A 143 0.67 -14.62 5.74
C HIS A 143 0.40 -14.46 7.24
N LEU A 144 1.41 -14.67 8.09
CA LEU A 144 1.26 -14.42 9.52
C LEU A 144 0.94 -12.94 9.81
N ARG A 145 1.58 -12.00 9.10
CA ARG A 145 1.29 -10.56 9.21
C ARG A 145 -0.13 -10.21 8.73
N VAL A 146 -0.58 -10.80 7.61
CA VAL A 146 -1.93 -10.65 7.07
C VAL A 146 -3.01 -11.08 8.08
N GLN A 147 -2.76 -12.16 8.82
CA GLN A 147 -3.67 -12.67 9.86
C GLN A 147 -3.64 -11.85 11.16
N SER A 148 -2.84 -10.77 11.23
CA SER A 148 -2.71 -9.89 12.41
C SER A 148 -2.42 -10.65 13.71
N VAL A 149 -1.67 -11.75 13.62
CA VAL A 149 -1.23 -12.49 14.81
C VAL A 149 -0.17 -11.68 15.55
N LYS A 150 -0.06 -11.87 16.86
CA LYS A 150 0.93 -11.14 17.66
C LYS A 150 2.33 -11.64 17.30
N ILE A 151 3.18 -10.73 16.84
CA ILE A 151 4.56 -11.01 16.40
C ILE A 151 5.51 -10.03 17.07
N LYS A 152 6.52 -10.56 17.78
CA LYS A 152 7.74 -9.84 18.15
C LYS A 152 8.78 -10.12 17.08
N SER A 153 9.05 -9.17 16.19
CA SER A 153 10.09 -9.27 15.17
C SER A 153 11.37 -8.57 15.62
N HIS A 154 12.52 -9.15 15.28
CA HIS A 154 13.81 -8.48 15.42
C HIS A 154 14.04 -7.56 14.21
N TYR A 155 13.54 -6.33 14.33
CA TYR A 155 13.45 -5.35 13.24
C TYR A 155 14.69 -5.30 12.34
N TRP A 156 15.89 -5.16 12.91
CA TRP A 156 17.13 -5.03 12.14
C TRP A 156 17.49 -6.28 11.33
N LYS A 157 17.18 -7.46 11.85
CA LYS A 157 17.49 -8.73 11.15
C LYS A 157 16.57 -8.92 9.95
N GLU A 158 15.29 -8.60 10.13
CA GLU A 158 14.32 -8.60 9.02
C GLU A 158 14.68 -7.54 7.99
N TYR A 159 15.09 -6.33 8.44
CA TYR A 159 15.55 -5.25 7.58
C TYR A 159 16.72 -5.67 6.69
N ASP A 160 17.77 -6.23 7.29
CA ASP A 160 18.97 -6.64 6.56
C ASP A 160 18.66 -7.75 5.56
N ALA A 161 17.84 -8.73 5.94
CA ALA A 161 17.48 -9.84 5.05
C ALA A 161 16.68 -9.38 3.82
N TRP A 162 15.68 -8.50 4.01
CA TRP A 162 14.92 -7.95 2.88
C TRP A 162 15.75 -7.02 2.01
N ARG A 163 16.61 -6.20 2.63
CA ARG A 163 17.51 -5.31 1.89
C ARG A 163 18.50 -6.09 1.05
N ALA A 164 19.04 -7.20 1.57
CA ALA A 164 20.01 -8.02 0.87
C ALA A 164 19.39 -8.82 -0.29
N TRP A 165 18.10 -9.17 -0.19
CA TRP A 165 17.37 -9.79 -1.30
C TRP A 165 17.11 -8.81 -2.46
N GLY A 166 16.92 -7.53 -2.15
CA GLY A 166 16.64 -6.49 -3.14
C GLY A 166 15.14 -6.37 -3.41
N ASP A 167 14.72 -6.70 -4.62
CA ASP A 167 13.37 -6.38 -5.12
C ASP A 167 12.29 -7.36 -4.65
N LYS A 168 11.20 -6.82 -4.09
CA LYS A 168 10.01 -7.56 -3.63
C LYS A 168 8.96 -7.75 -4.72
N SER A 169 9.19 -7.21 -5.92
CA SER A 169 8.35 -7.34 -7.11
C SER A 169 7.77 -8.74 -7.31
N ARG A 170 8.58 -9.80 -7.17
CA ARG A 170 8.10 -11.20 -7.28
C ARG A 170 6.97 -11.52 -6.30
N PHE A 171 7.07 -11.08 -5.06
CA PHE A 171 6.07 -11.34 -4.03
C PHE A 171 4.78 -10.54 -4.27
N ILE A 172 4.92 -9.26 -4.64
CA ILE A 172 3.79 -8.38 -4.94
C ILE A 172 3.04 -8.89 -6.18
N ARG A 173 3.78 -9.25 -7.23
CA ARG A 173 3.22 -9.83 -8.45
C ARG A 173 2.48 -11.14 -8.18
N ASP A 174 3.07 -12.07 -7.44
CA ASP A 174 2.42 -13.35 -7.14
C ASP A 174 1.08 -13.13 -6.41
N ALA A 175 1.06 -12.20 -5.43
CA ALA A 175 -0.17 -11.83 -4.72
C ALA A 175 -1.17 -11.10 -5.63
N PHE A 176 -0.72 -10.25 -6.55
CA PHE A 176 -1.59 -9.60 -7.54
C PHE A 176 -2.27 -10.63 -8.45
N ILE A 177 -1.51 -11.59 -8.98
CA ILE A 177 -2.03 -12.65 -9.84
C ILE A 177 -3.02 -13.55 -9.06
N ASP A 178 -2.70 -13.91 -7.82
CA ASP A 178 -3.62 -14.67 -6.97
C ASP A 178 -4.95 -13.90 -6.74
N GLY A 179 -4.88 -12.59 -6.55
CA GLY A 179 -6.06 -11.71 -6.41
C GLY A 179 -6.92 -11.68 -7.67
N ARG A 180 -6.28 -11.51 -8.84
CA ARG A 180 -6.94 -11.53 -10.14
C ARG A 180 -7.63 -12.87 -10.40
N LEU A 181 -6.92 -13.99 -10.21
CA LEU A 181 -7.48 -15.33 -10.41
C LEU A 181 -8.67 -15.61 -9.47
N ALA A 182 -8.60 -15.13 -8.22
CA ALA A 182 -9.72 -15.24 -7.29
C ALA A 182 -10.93 -14.40 -7.77
N TYR A 183 -10.69 -13.20 -8.30
CA TYR A 183 -11.75 -12.35 -8.86
C TYR A 183 -12.38 -12.94 -10.12
N ASP A 184 -11.59 -13.49 -11.04
CA ASP A 184 -12.11 -14.14 -12.25
C ASP A 184 -13.05 -15.31 -11.86
N ARG A 185 -12.61 -16.15 -10.92
CA ARG A 185 -13.43 -17.27 -10.39
C ARG A 185 -14.68 -16.80 -9.65
N LEU A 186 -14.61 -15.67 -8.95
CA LEU A 186 -15.77 -15.05 -8.31
C LEU A 186 -16.85 -14.70 -9.34
N ASN A 187 -16.46 -14.19 -10.50
CA ASN A 187 -17.39 -13.80 -11.57
C ASN A 187 -17.93 -14.99 -12.36
N GLU A 188 -17.15 -16.07 -12.49
CA GLU A 188 -17.56 -17.29 -13.20
C GLU A 188 -18.55 -18.15 -12.40
N THR A 189 -18.45 -18.15 -11.06
CA THR A 189 -19.24 -19.05 -10.22
C THR A 189 -20.62 -18.49 -9.85
N ARG A 190 -21.64 -19.35 -9.88
CA ARG A 190 -23.00 -19.06 -9.38
C ARG A 190 -23.25 -19.60 -7.97
N ASP A 191 -22.34 -20.40 -7.43
CA ASP A 191 -22.47 -20.97 -6.09
C ASP A 191 -22.10 -19.93 -5.04
N GLU A 192 -23.04 -19.54 -4.17
CA GLU A 192 -22.82 -18.51 -3.15
C GLU A 192 -21.68 -18.88 -2.18
N GLY A 193 -21.51 -20.18 -1.87
CA GLY A 193 -20.43 -20.66 -1.01
C GLY A 193 -19.06 -20.41 -1.62
N ALA A 194 -18.91 -20.75 -2.91
CA ALA A 194 -17.73 -20.49 -3.71
C ALA A 194 -17.48 -18.98 -3.87
N GLN A 195 -18.53 -18.17 -4.10
CA GLN A 195 -18.38 -16.71 -4.19
C GLN A 195 -17.80 -16.12 -2.91
N ARG A 196 -18.33 -16.51 -1.73
CA ARG A 196 -17.80 -16.04 -0.44
C ARG A 196 -16.34 -16.43 -0.25
N ARG A 197 -15.96 -17.64 -0.67
CA ARG A 197 -14.58 -18.12 -0.62
C ARG A 197 -13.67 -17.30 -1.55
N TYR A 198 -14.03 -17.15 -2.82
CA TYR A 198 -13.22 -16.40 -3.78
C TYR A 198 -13.10 -14.91 -3.41
N LYS A 199 -14.16 -14.32 -2.83
CA LYS A 199 -14.07 -12.97 -2.24
C LYS A 199 -13.05 -12.90 -1.11
N ALA A 200 -13.02 -13.89 -0.21
CA ALA A 200 -12.05 -13.96 0.87
C ALA A 200 -10.61 -14.20 0.36
N ASP A 201 -10.46 -15.02 -0.69
CA ASP A 201 -9.18 -15.28 -1.35
C ASP A 201 -8.64 -13.98 -2.00
N ALA A 202 -9.48 -13.24 -2.74
CA ALA A 202 -9.11 -11.95 -3.32
C ALA A 202 -8.72 -10.93 -2.25
N ARG A 203 -9.50 -10.82 -1.16
CA ARG A 203 -9.15 -9.97 -0.01
C ARG A 203 -7.80 -10.35 0.59
N THR A 204 -7.55 -11.63 0.81
CA THR A 204 -6.29 -12.12 1.38
C THR A 204 -5.11 -11.79 0.47
N ALA A 205 -5.29 -11.94 -0.85
CA ALA A 205 -4.27 -11.61 -1.84
C ALA A 205 -3.92 -10.11 -1.85
N LEU A 206 -4.93 -9.23 -1.88
CA LEU A 206 -4.75 -7.78 -1.76
C LEU A 206 -4.03 -7.39 -0.47
N ARG A 207 -4.46 -7.96 0.65
CA ARG A 207 -3.82 -7.75 1.96
C ARG A 207 -2.36 -8.19 1.97
N THR A 208 -2.07 -9.28 1.26
CA THR A 208 -0.71 -9.82 1.12
C THR A 208 0.17 -8.88 0.30
N MET A 209 -0.34 -8.32 -0.80
CA MET A 209 0.38 -7.29 -1.57
C MET A 209 0.78 -6.12 -0.67
N VAL A 210 -0.18 -5.59 0.09
CA VAL A 210 0.02 -4.50 1.04
C VAL A 210 1.11 -4.85 2.06
N VAL A 211 1.14 -6.06 2.62
CA VAL A 211 2.19 -6.47 3.57
C VAL A 211 3.62 -6.39 2.99
N TYR A 212 3.77 -6.58 1.68
CA TYR A 212 5.06 -6.47 0.99
C TYR A 212 5.46 -5.04 0.63
N GLY A 213 4.55 -4.06 0.73
CA GLY A 213 4.74 -2.72 0.19
C GLY A 213 5.85 -1.89 0.83
N MET A 214 6.32 -2.23 2.04
CA MET A 214 7.47 -1.54 2.62
C MET A 214 8.77 -2.07 2.02
N GLN A 215 9.62 -1.20 1.48
CA GLN A 215 10.87 -1.61 0.82
C GLN A 215 11.74 -2.51 1.71
N SER A 216 11.88 -2.16 2.99
CA SER A 216 12.86 -2.78 3.87
C SER A 216 12.30 -3.81 4.87
N ARG A 217 10.99 -3.96 5.01
CA ARG A 217 10.40 -4.89 6.00
C ARG A 217 9.03 -5.39 5.56
N LEU A 218 8.49 -6.42 6.21
CA LEU A 218 7.06 -6.68 6.11
C LEU A 218 6.31 -5.68 7.01
N SER A 219 5.30 -5.05 6.45
CA SER A 219 4.43 -4.14 7.19
C SER A 219 3.32 -4.91 7.91
N LEU A 220 2.71 -4.26 8.89
CA LEU A 220 1.35 -4.61 9.25
C LEU A 220 0.43 -4.04 8.17
N PRO A 221 -0.64 -4.72 7.79
CA PRO A 221 -1.43 -4.25 6.67
C PRO A 221 -2.28 -3.00 7.00
N ASP A 222 -2.43 -2.68 8.29
CA ASP A 222 -3.02 -1.43 8.79
C ASP A 222 -1.98 -0.36 9.18
N ASP A 223 -0.71 -0.56 8.83
CA ASP A 223 0.33 0.44 9.07
C ASP A 223 0.08 1.68 8.19
N GLU A 224 -0.27 2.81 8.81
CA GLU A 224 -0.56 4.05 8.10
C GLU A 224 0.65 4.57 7.30
N GLU A 225 1.87 4.29 7.76
CA GLU A 225 3.07 4.64 7.00
C GLU A 225 3.05 4.04 5.60
N LEU A 226 2.40 2.88 5.43
CA LEU A 226 2.35 2.18 4.16
C LEU A 226 1.57 2.94 3.09
N ILE A 227 0.55 3.70 3.49
CA ILE A 227 -0.23 4.51 2.56
C ILE A 227 0.69 5.51 1.85
N TRP A 228 1.70 6.02 2.55
CA TRP A 228 2.53 7.11 2.05
C TRP A 228 3.92 6.69 1.59
N LYS A 229 4.49 5.67 2.22
CA LYS A 229 5.86 5.18 1.98
C LYS A 229 5.89 3.82 1.30
N GLY A 230 4.72 3.19 1.13
CA GLY A 230 4.62 1.90 0.45
C GLY A 230 4.98 2.03 -1.03
N ASN A 231 5.82 1.12 -1.50
CA ASN A 231 6.01 0.84 -2.91
C ASN A 231 5.38 -0.51 -3.25
N LEU A 232 4.32 -0.48 -4.07
CA LEU A 232 3.61 -1.66 -4.54
C LEU A 232 3.87 -1.94 -6.03
N GLU A 233 4.86 -1.27 -6.61
CA GLU A 233 5.35 -1.56 -7.96
C GLU A 233 5.84 -3.00 -8.04
N TRP A 234 5.55 -3.60 -9.18
CA TRP A 234 6.02 -4.93 -9.52
C TRP A 234 6.31 -4.98 -11.01
N TYR A 235 7.13 -5.95 -11.38
CA TYR A 235 7.61 -6.16 -12.74
C TYR A 235 7.28 -7.60 -13.14
N ARG A 236 6.91 -7.77 -14.41
CA ARG A 236 6.75 -9.08 -15.02
C ARG A 236 8.09 -9.85 -15.01
N ASN A 237 8.06 -11.14 -15.32
CA ASN A 237 9.28 -11.98 -15.32
C ASN A 237 10.35 -11.50 -16.32
N ASP A 238 9.94 -10.73 -17.33
CA ASP A 238 10.79 -10.08 -18.33
C ASP A 238 11.33 -8.70 -17.89
N GLY A 239 10.99 -8.25 -16.68
CA GLY A 239 11.38 -6.94 -16.14
C GLY A 239 10.53 -5.78 -16.65
N ILE A 240 9.43 -6.04 -17.37
CA ILE A 240 8.56 -5.01 -17.92
C ILE A 240 7.51 -4.60 -16.88
N GLU A 241 7.26 -3.29 -16.78
CA GLU A 241 6.18 -2.74 -15.96
C GLU A 241 4.81 -3.21 -16.47
N PRO A 242 3.88 -3.52 -15.55
CA PRO A 242 2.53 -3.92 -15.93
C PRO A 242 1.82 -2.80 -16.68
N GLN A 243 1.05 -3.18 -17.70
CA GLN A 243 0.24 -2.22 -18.45
C GLN A 243 -0.99 -1.82 -17.62
N SER A 244 -1.55 -0.64 -17.89
CA SER A 244 -2.72 -0.14 -17.15
C SER A 244 -3.92 -1.09 -17.22
N GLU A 245 -4.11 -1.78 -18.35
CA GLU A 245 -5.18 -2.75 -18.56
C GLU A 245 -5.07 -3.97 -17.64
N GLU A 246 -3.87 -4.29 -17.13
CA GLU A 246 -3.72 -5.39 -16.18
C GLU A 246 -4.35 -5.09 -14.83
N PHE A 247 -4.58 -3.81 -14.51
CA PHE A 247 -5.22 -3.36 -13.28
C PHE A 247 -6.74 -3.17 -13.43
N ASP A 248 -7.30 -3.33 -14.63
CA ASP A 248 -8.73 -3.12 -14.89
C ASP A 248 -9.63 -3.98 -13.99
N TRP A 249 -9.18 -5.18 -13.62
CA TRP A 249 -9.92 -6.05 -12.70
C TRP A 249 -10.04 -5.45 -11.29
N LEU A 250 -9.06 -4.67 -10.83
CA LEU A 250 -9.13 -3.95 -9.54
C LEU A 250 -10.12 -2.80 -9.61
N ILE A 251 -10.20 -2.11 -10.76
CA ILE A 251 -11.17 -1.05 -10.99
C ILE A 251 -12.58 -1.65 -10.96
N ASP A 252 -12.80 -2.77 -11.66
CA ASP A 252 -14.07 -3.48 -11.64
C ASP A 252 -14.42 -4.01 -10.24
N TYR A 253 -13.43 -4.58 -9.55
CA TYR A 253 -13.58 -5.03 -8.16
C TYR A 253 -14.03 -3.89 -7.25
N LEU A 254 -13.37 -2.72 -7.34
CA LEU A 254 -13.74 -1.54 -6.58
C LEU A 254 -15.13 -1.04 -6.94
N ALA A 255 -15.46 -0.94 -8.23
CA ALA A 255 -16.77 -0.48 -8.69
C ALA A 255 -17.91 -1.37 -8.16
N VAL A 256 -17.71 -2.69 -8.09
CA VAL A 256 -18.67 -3.61 -7.45
C VAL A 256 -18.73 -3.37 -5.93
N GLN A 257 -17.60 -3.19 -5.25
CA GLN A 257 -17.59 -2.93 -3.80
C GLN A 257 -18.11 -1.53 -3.43
N VAL A 258 -18.05 -0.55 -4.31
CA VAL A 258 -18.62 0.79 -4.11
C VAL A 258 -20.12 0.70 -3.79
N ASN A 259 -20.82 -0.25 -4.42
CA ASN A 259 -22.24 -0.53 -4.18
C ASN A 259 -22.49 -1.35 -2.88
N HIS A 260 -21.44 -1.85 -2.23
CA HIS A 260 -21.50 -2.66 -1.02
C HIS A 260 -20.70 -2.02 0.12
N ASP A 261 -21.39 -1.30 1.00
CA ASP A 261 -20.81 -0.44 2.05
C ASP A 261 -20.09 -1.14 3.22
N LYS A 262 -19.70 -2.42 3.12
CA LYS A 262 -19.26 -3.20 4.31
C LYS A 262 -17.80 -3.66 4.33
N ASP A 263 -16.99 -3.35 3.32
CA ASP A 263 -15.60 -3.86 3.23
C ASP A 263 -14.56 -2.77 2.94
N ASP A 264 -14.50 -1.78 3.82
CA ASP A 264 -13.59 -0.63 3.68
C ASP A 264 -12.10 -1.03 3.78
N GLU A 265 -11.76 -2.06 4.57
CA GLU A 265 -10.39 -2.57 4.61
C GLU A 265 -9.91 -3.02 3.23
N THR A 266 -10.71 -3.85 2.56
CA THR A 266 -10.33 -4.38 1.24
C THR A 266 -10.35 -3.31 0.16
N LYS A 267 -11.24 -2.30 0.27
CA LYS A 267 -11.20 -1.11 -0.61
C LYS A 267 -9.88 -0.36 -0.46
N GLY A 268 -9.45 -0.13 0.78
CA GLY A 268 -8.15 0.50 1.04
C GLY A 268 -6.99 -0.31 0.46
N ASP A 269 -7.01 -1.64 0.58
CA ASP A 269 -5.96 -2.50 0.00
C ASP A 269 -5.95 -2.44 -1.53
N ALA A 270 -7.13 -2.49 -2.16
CA ALA A 270 -7.27 -2.40 -3.61
C ALA A 270 -6.82 -1.04 -4.15
N LEU A 271 -7.13 0.06 -3.46
CA LEU A 271 -6.67 1.40 -3.83
C LEU A 271 -5.14 1.53 -3.71
N LEU A 272 -4.54 0.97 -2.66
CA LEU A 272 -3.09 0.94 -2.54
C LEU A 272 -2.45 0.10 -3.66
N ALA A 273 -3.03 -1.06 -4.00
CA ALA A 273 -2.58 -1.85 -5.14
C ALA A 273 -2.69 -1.08 -6.47
N LEU A 274 -3.76 -0.29 -6.67
CA LEU A 274 -3.92 0.57 -7.84
C LEU A 274 -2.92 1.73 -7.90
N SER A 275 -2.31 2.13 -6.79
CA SER A 275 -1.26 3.15 -6.78
C SER A 275 -0.01 2.70 -7.55
N ALA A 276 0.21 1.39 -7.68
CA ALA A 276 1.29 0.83 -8.50
C ALA A 276 1.07 0.98 -10.02
N MET A 277 -0.14 1.34 -10.46
CA MET A 277 -0.48 1.49 -11.87
C MET A 277 0.06 2.80 -12.48
N HIS A 278 0.26 3.85 -11.67
CA HIS A 278 0.63 5.21 -12.12
C HIS A 278 -0.24 5.78 -13.24
N GLY A 279 -1.49 5.30 -13.36
CA GLY A 279 -2.40 5.60 -14.46
C GLY A 279 -3.88 5.57 -14.03
N LEU A 280 -4.79 5.57 -15.01
CA LEU A 280 -6.24 5.56 -14.76
C LEU A 280 -6.94 4.28 -15.26
N GLY A 281 -6.18 3.22 -15.52
CA GLY A 281 -6.66 1.97 -16.12
C GLY A 281 -6.73 2.07 -17.64
N GLY A 282 -7.26 1.02 -18.26
CA GLY A 282 -7.66 1.05 -19.66
C GLY A 282 -8.68 2.15 -19.90
N SER A 283 -8.69 2.72 -21.11
CA SER A 283 -9.54 3.89 -21.42
C SER A 283 -11.03 3.70 -21.07
N ALA A 284 -11.58 2.49 -21.32
CA ALA A 284 -12.95 2.13 -20.97
C ALA A 284 -13.24 2.06 -19.45
N LYS A 285 -12.21 2.03 -18.60
CA LYS A 285 -12.31 1.91 -17.14
C LYS A 285 -12.07 3.22 -16.40
N GLN A 286 -11.51 4.23 -17.06
CA GLN A 286 -11.16 5.53 -16.49
C GLN A 286 -12.33 6.19 -15.74
N PHE A 287 -13.51 6.24 -16.35
CA PHE A 287 -14.73 6.78 -15.74
C PHE A 287 -15.09 6.05 -14.43
N SER A 288 -15.14 4.72 -14.48
CA SER A 288 -15.47 3.89 -13.32
C SER A 288 -14.46 4.04 -12.19
N TYR A 289 -13.18 4.23 -12.54
CA TYR A 289 -12.13 4.44 -11.56
C TYR A 289 -12.25 5.80 -10.87
N ILE A 290 -12.40 6.89 -11.63
CA ILE A 290 -12.61 8.24 -11.08
C ILE A 290 -13.83 8.26 -10.15
N LYS A 291 -14.95 7.67 -10.58
CA LYS A 291 -16.16 7.56 -9.74
C LYS A 291 -15.91 6.78 -8.44
N SER A 292 -15.14 5.70 -8.52
CA SER A 292 -14.75 4.92 -7.33
C SER A 292 -13.84 5.71 -6.39
N LEU A 293 -12.91 6.52 -6.93
CA LEU A 293 -12.04 7.41 -6.16
C LEU A 293 -12.86 8.48 -5.43
N ILE A 294 -13.77 9.17 -6.12
CA ILE A 294 -14.68 10.17 -5.53
C ILE A 294 -15.43 9.58 -4.33
N HIS A 295 -16.04 8.40 -4.52
CA HIS A 295 -16.79 7.71 -3.47
C HIS A 295 -15.93 7.30 -2.27
N CYS A 296 -14.71 6.81 -2.52
CA CYS A 296 -13.77 6.40 -1.49
C CYS A 296 -13.15 7.58 -0.73
N MET A 297 -13.11 8.76 -1.34
CA MET A 297 -12.68 10.02 -0.74
C MET A 297 -13.78 10.75 0.04
N GLY A 298 -15.02 10.25 0.00
CA GLY A 298 -16.16 10.84 0.70
C GLY A 298 -15.95 10.98 2.21
N PRO A 299 -16.56 11.98 2.86
CA PRO A 299 -16.28 12.33 4.26
C PRO A 299 -16.72 11.25 5.26
N THR A 300 -17.66 10.38 4.88
CA THR A 300 -18.16 9.27 5.69
C THR A 300 -17.26 8.03 5.64
N ARG A 301 -16.26 8.01 4.76
CA ARG A 301 -15.36 6.87 4.59
C ARG A 301 -14.28 6.86 5.66
N PRO A 302 -13.81 5.68 6.11
CA PRO A 302 -12.68 5.58 7.03
C PRO A 302 -11.43 6.28 6.48
N HIS A 303 -10.63 6.89 7.36
CA HIS A 303 -9.40 7.60 7.00
C HIS A 303 -8.49 6.77 6.08
N ARG A 304 -8.30 5.48 6.38
CA ARG A 304 -7.50 4.57 5.56
C ARG A 304 -7.95 4.51 4.10
N VAL A 305 -9.26 4.44 3.84
CA VAL A 305 -9.80 4.37 2.48
C VAL A 305 -9.62 5.70 1.76
N ARG A 306 -9.93 6.81 2.43
CA ARG A 306 -9.77 8.16 1.87
C ARG A 306 -8.31 8.44 1.51
N TYR A 307 -7.39 8.09 2.39
CA TYR A 307 -5.96 8.31 2.22
C TYR A 307 -5.36 7.37 1.17
N ALA A 308 -5.80 6.11 1.12
CA ALA A 308 -5.44 5.21 0.03
C ALA A 308 -5.95 5.72 -1.33
N ALA A 309 -7.16 6.27 -1.40
CA ALA A 309 -7.69 6.87 -2.62
C ALA A 309 -6.89 8.10 -3.05
N LEU A 310 -6.56 9.00 -2.11
CA LEU A 310 -5.69 10.15 -2.37
C LEU A 310 -4.30 9.71 -2.86
N ARG A 311 -3.73 8.67 -2.25
CA ARG A 311 -2.46 8.09 -2.70
C ARG A 311 -2.56 7.59 -4.14
N ALA A 312 -3.56 6.77 -4.43
CA ALA A 312 -3.76 6.15 -5.74
C ALA A 312 -3.93 7.20 -6.85
N ILE A 313 -4.71 8.25 -6.60
CA ILE A 313 -4.91 9.31 -7.60
C ILE A 313 -3.70 10.25 -7.73
N SER A 314 -2.92 10.45 -6.66
CA SER A 314 -1.66 11.18 -6.71
C SER A 314 -0.60 10.45 -7.53
N ASP A 315 -0.55 9.11 -7.46
CA ASP A 315 0.29 8.31 -8.35
C ASP A 315 -0.19 8.40 -9.81
N ALA A 316 -1.50 8.48 -10.04
CA ALA A 316 -2.11 8.69 -11.36
C ALA A 316 -2.09 10.16 -11.88
N ARG A 317 -1.41 11.08 -11.20
CA ARG A 317 -1.53 12.53 -11.45
C ARG A 317 -1.16 12.97 -12.86
N GLU A 318 -0.18 12.32 -13.50
CA GLU A 318 0.25 12.67 -14.86
C GLU A 318 -0.86 12.34 -15.87
N ALA A 319 -1.41 11.12 -15.79
CA ALA A 319 -2.55 10.71 -16.60
C ALA A 319 -3.77 11.62 -16.37
N LEU A 320 -4.05 11.97 -15.11
CA LEU A 320 -5.15 12.86 -14.77
C LEU A 320 -4.96 14.30 -15.29
N SER A 321 -3.73 14.83 -15.23
CA SER A 321 -3.40 16.17 -15.74
C SER A 321 -3.48 16.27 -17.27
N SER A 322 -3.35 15.14 -17.96
CA SER A 322 -3.41 15.05 -19.42
C SER A 322 -4.83 14.97 -19.99
N ILE A 323 -5.84 14.79 -19.12
CA ILE A 323 -7.24 14.85 -19.55
C ILE A 323 -7.56 16.30 -19.91
N ASP A 324 -7.89 16.51 -21.17
CA ASP A 324 -8.36 17.77 -21.73
C ASP A 324 -9.79 17.57 -22.24
N ASN A 325 -10.62 18.61 -22.23
CA ASN A 325 -12.00 18.56 -22.71
C ASN A 325 -12.13 17.99 -24.14
N ASP A 326 -11.15 18.32 -24.99
CA ASP A 326 -11.14 17.86 -26.39
C ASP A 326 -10.76 16.38 -26.54
N SER A 327 -10.14 15.78 -25.52
CA SER A 327 -9.72 14.37 -25.49
C SER A 327 -10.60 13.49 -24.60
N MET A 328 -11.63 14.06 -23.97
CA MET A 328 -12.53 13.31 -23.09
C MET A 328 -13.24 12.20 -23.85
N GLN A 329 -13.07 10.97 -23.38
CA GLN A 329 -13.89 9.86 -23.83
C GLN A 329 -15.37 10.09 -23.47
N PRO A 330 -16.31 9.53 -24.24
CA PRO A 330 -17.73 9.59 -23.90
C PRO A 330 -17.98 9.06 -22.47
N GLY A 331 -18.31 9.96 -21.55
CA GLY A 331 -18.70 9.62 -20.17
C GLY A 331 -17.89 10.30 -19.07
N VAL A 332 -16.63 10.69 -19.30
CA VAL A 332 -15.97 11.65 -18.39
C VAL A 332 -16.46 13.03 -18.79
N ASP A 333 -17.43 13.56 -18.06
CA ASP A 333 -17.91 14.92 -18.26
C ASP A 333 -17.21 15.88 -17.31
N ALA A 334 -17.36 17.18 -17.58
CA ALA A 334 -16.85 18.24 -16.73
C ALA A 334 -17.36 18.12 -15.28
N ASP A 335 -18.58 17.60 -15.10
CA ASP A 335 -19.22 17.42 -13.80
C ASP A 335 -18.47 16.38 -12.95
N LEU A 336 -18.00 15.28 -13.54
CA LEU A 336 -17.20 14.28 -12.82
C LEU A 336 -15.86 14.83 -12.34
N LEU A 337 -15.18 15.65 -13.14
CA LEU A 337 -13.91 16.27 -12.72
C LEU A 337 -14.12 17.34 -11.64
N ASP A 338 -15.27 18.02 -11.68
CA ASP A 338 -15.72 18.95 -10.65
C ASP A 338 -16.01 18.24 -9.33
N GLU A 339 -16.75 17.13 -9.37
CA GLU A 339 -16.96 16.25 -8.21
C GLU A 339 -15.62 15.74 -7.66
N LEU A 340 -14.68 15.40 -8.54
CA LEU A 340 -13.35 14.95 -8.14
C LEU A 340 -12.56 16.06 -7.43
N ALA A 341 -12.54 17.28 -7.97
CA ALA A 341 -11.90 18.43 -7.32
C ALA A 341 -12.48 18.63 -5.90
N HIS A 342 -13.82 18.63 -5.78
CA HIS A 342 -14.49 18.72 -4.50
C HIS A 342 -14.11 17.59 -3.53
N ALA A 343 -14.06 16.34 -4.01
CA ALA A 343 -13.69 15.18 -3.20
C ALA A 343 -12.23 15.26 -2.71
N LEU A 344 -11.29 15.70 -3.57
CA LEU A 344 -9.89 15.88 -3.20
C LEU A 344 -9.72 16.87 -2.04
N LEU A 345 -10.46 17.97 -2.08
CA LEU A 345 -10.44 18.95 -0.99
C LEU A 345 -11.05 18.38 0.30
N THR A 346 -12.13 17.61 0.18
CA THR A 346 -12.83 17.00 1.31
C THR A 346 -11.95 16.03 2.09
N VAL A 347 -11.06 15.28 1.42
CA VAL A 347 -10.09 14.39 2.10
C VAL A 347 -9.12 15.14 3.00
N ILE A 348 -8.82 16.40 2.68
CA ILE A 348 -7.83 17.21 3.39
C ILE A 348 -8.50 18.16 4.41
N ARG A 349 -9.73 18.63 4.16
CA ARG A 349 -10.46 19.57 5.01
C ARG A 349 -11.40 18.88 6.00
N LEU A 350 -10.83 18.16 6.95
CA LEU A 350 -11.64 17.50 7.98
C LEU A 350 -11.65 18.35 9.25
N ASN A 351 -12.87 18.78 9.61
CA ASN A 351 -13.14 19.68 10.74
C ASN A 351 -13.09 18.98 12.10
N ASP A 352 -12.73 17.69 12.17
CA ASP A 352 -12.75 16.97 13.42
C ASP A 352 -11.46 17.20 14.21
N THR A 353 -11.49 18.20 15.09
CA THR A 353 -10.39 18.56 15.99
C THR A 353 -10.00 17.46 16.99
N SER A 354 -10.72 16.33 17.01
CA SER A 354 -10.53 15.26 17.99
C SER A 354 -9.99 13.93 17.43
N GLY A 355 -9.77 13.82 16.11
CA GLY A 355 -9.34 12.59 15.44
C GLY A 355 -7.86 12.56 14.99
N PRO A 356 -7.41 11.45 14.36
CA PRO A 356 -6.10 11.37 13.67
C PRO A 356 -5.97 12.38 12.50
N ASP A 357 -7.06 13.04 12.15
CA ASP A 357 -7.14 14.07 11.13
C ASP A 357 -6.63 15.41 11.67
N VAL A 358 -5.32 15.46 11.97
CA VAL A 358 -4.62 16.70 12.30
C VAL A 358 -4.73 17.72 11.14
N LEU A 359 -4.76 19.01 11.50
CA LEU A 359 -4.81 20.12 10.55
C LEU A 359 -3.74 20.00 9.44
N PHE A 360 -2.59 19.45 9.81
CA PHE A 360 -1.49 19.16 8.90
C PHE A 360 -0.88 17.78 9.22
N HIS A 361 -0.81 16.92 8.21
CA HIS A 361 -0.14 15.64 8.24
C HIS A 361 0.86 15.59 7.08
N HIS A 362 2.16 15.67 7.38
CA HIS A 362 3.22 15.89 6.38
C HIS A 362 3.08 14.99 5.14
N SER A 363 2.96 13.68 5.30
CA SER A 363 2.88 12.76 4.15
C SER A 363 1.60 12.90 3.31
N ARG A 364 0.48 13.24 3.98
CA ARG A 364 -0.84 13.39 3.34
C ARG A 364 -0.86 14.68 2.54
N ASP A 365 -0.51 15.79 3.20
CA ASP A 365 -0.48 17.12 2.59
C ASP A 365 0.60 17.20 1.50
N ARG A 366 1.73 16.49 1.64
CA ARG A 366 2.72 16.29 0.56
C ARG A 366 2.10 15.61 -0.66
N CYS A 367 1.43 14.48 -0.47
CA CYS A 367 0.78 13.72 -1.54
C CYS A 367 -0.28 14.55 -2.27
N TYR A 368 -1.07 15.31 -1.51
CA TYR A 368 -2.03 16.27 -2.03
C TYR A 368 -1.35 17.40 -2.83
N LEU A 369 -0.35 18.08 -2.28
CA LEU A 369 0.31 19.20 -2.97
C LEU A 369 0.99 18.75 -4.27
N ARG A 370 1.59 17.56 -4.29
CA ARG A 370 2.13 16.94 -5.52
C ARG A 370 1.06 16.77 -6.60
N LEU A 371 -0.11 16.26 -6.21
CA LEU A 371 -1.24 16.09 -7.11
C LEU A 371 -1.74 17.44 -7.64
N ILE A 372 -2.02 18.40 -6.75
CA ILE A 372 -2.53 19.73 -7.14
C ILE A 372 -1.53 20.45 -8.05
N PHE A 373 -0.25 20.34 -7.75
CA PHE A 373 0.81 20.88 -8.58
C PHE A 373 0.81 20.30 -9.99
N ALA A 374 0.70 18.98 -10.14
CA ALA A 374 0.62 18.32 -11.44
C ALA A 374 -0.65 18.73 -12.20
N LEU A 375 -1.80 18.77 -11.53
CA LEU A 375 -3.07 19.19 -12.14
C LEU A 375 -3.01 20.64 -12.64
N ALA A 376 -2.36 21.54 -11.91
CA ALA A 376 -2.19 22.94 -12.31
C ALA A 376 -1.36 23.14 -13.60
N ARG A 377 -0.86 22.08 -14.25
CA ARG A 377 -0.28 22.15 -15.61
C ARG A 377 -1.35 22.45 -16.67
N SER A 378 -2.59 22.04 -16.44
CA SER A 378 -3.73 22.31 -17.33
C SER A 378 -4.47 23.57 -16.88
N ASN A 379 -4.74 24.48 -17.82
CA ASN A 379 -5.51 25.70 -17.56
C ASN A 379 -6.91 25.39 -17.03
N GLU A 380 -7.50 24.29 -17.47
CA GLU A 380 -8.84 23.88 -17.06
C GLU A 380 -8.86 23.42 -15.60
N TRP A 381 -7.86 22.61 -15.22
CA TRP A 381 -7.63 22.25 -13.82
C TRP A 381 -7.31 23.48 -12.97
N CYS A 382 -6.52 24.44 -13.44
CA CYS A 382 -6.30 25.70 -12.71
C CYS A 382 -7.62 26.41 -12.36
N GLN A 383 -8.57 26.47 -13.30
CA GLN A 383 -9.88 27.07 -13.07
C GLN A 383 -10.70 26.28 -12.04
N ARG A 384 -10.72 24.94 -12.13
CA ARG A 384 -11.39 24.08 -11.14
C ARG A 384 -10.77 24.22 -9.76
N LEU A 385 -9.46 24.12 -9.67
CA LEU A 385 -8.71 24.22 -8.41
C LEU A 385 -8.97 25.56 -7.70
N ALA A 386 -9.02 26.66 -8.45
CA ALA A 386 -9.42 27.96 -7.91
C ALA A 386 -10.89 27.97 -7.46
N SER A 387 -11.81 27.46 -8.29
CA SER A 387 -13.26 27.52 -8.02
C SER A 387 -13.69 26.65 -6.83
N TYR A 388 -13.03 25.51 -6.63
CA TYR A 388 -13.34 24.57 -5.54
C TYR A 388 -12.56 24.84 -4.24
N GLY A 389 -11.80 25.93 -4.17
CA GLY A 389 -11.20 26.38 -2.91
C GLY A 389 -9.84 25.76 -2.58
N HIS A 390 -9.14 25.14 -3.55
CA HIS A 390 -7.85 24.52 -3.30
C HIS A 390 -6.73 25.54 -3.06
N VAL A 391 -6.86 26.74 -3.65
CA VAL A 391 -5.90 27.84 -3.47
C VAL A 391 -5.94 28.32 -2.02
N GLU A 392 -7.12 28.49 -1.44
CA GLU A 392 -7.36 28.85 -0.04
C GLU A 392 -6.81 27.79 0.90
N ARG A 393 -6.92 26.50 0.53
CA ARG A 393 -6.26 25.44 1.30
C ARG A 393 -4.74 25.60 1.23
N CYS A 394 -4.15 25.86 0.07
CA CYS A 394 -2.71 26.09 -0.07
C CYS A 394 -2.25 27.31 0.75
N ILE A 395 -3.05 28.38 0.79
CA ILE A 395 -2.79 29.57 1.61
C ILE A 395 -2.84 29.21 3.09
N SER A 396 -3.85 28.45 3.54
CA SER A 396 -3.94 28.01 4.93
C SER A 396 -2.77 27.11 5.35
N LEU A 397 -2.18 26.34 4.43
CA LEU A 397 -0.97 25.56 4.68
C LEU A 397 0.25 26.47 4.79
N LEU A 398 0.27 27.58 4.05
CA LEU A 398 1.28 28.61 4.16
C LEU A 398 1.21 29.37 5.51
N ASP A 399 0.03 29.42 6.15
CA ASP A 399 -0.23 29.95 7.51
C ASP A 399 0.32 29.12 8.65
N LEU A 400 0.79 27.92 8.37
CA LEU A 400 1.41 27.06 9.37
C LEU A 400 2.92 27.30 9.37
N ASP A 401 3.34 28.47 9.88
CA ASP A 401 4.74 28.93 9.89
C ASP A 401 5.71 27.89 10.49
N THR A 402 5.27 27.08 11.46
CA THR A 402 6.08 26.00 12.07
C THR A 402 6.31 24.80 11.14
N VAL A 403 5.41 24.59 10.18
CA VAL A 403 5.43 23.43 9.27
C VAL A 403 6.36 23.67 8.09
N LEU A 404 6.38 24.88 7.53
CA LEU A 404 7.16 25.21 6.34
C LEU A 404 8.68 25.21 6.57
N ALA A 405 9.11 25.45 7.82
CA ALA A 405 10.53 25.49 8.18
C ALA A 405 11.17 24.09 8.24
N SER A 406 10.38 23.02 8.36
CA SER A 406 10.88 21.65 8.59
C SER A 406 10.69 20.70 7.42
N SER A 407 10.00 21.12 6.37
CA SER A 407 9.55 20.24 5.30
C SER A 407 10.22 20.54 3.96
N ILE A 408 11.15 19.64 3.58
CA ILE A 408 12.12 19.76 2.48
C ILE A 408 11.49 19.91 1.07
N ASP A 409 10.18 19.82 0.90
CA ASP A 409 9.58 19.90 -0.45
C ASP A 409 8.23 20.62 -0.56
N LEU A 410 7.55 20.94 0.54
CA LEU A 410 6.23 21.58 0.47
C LEU A 410 6.33 23.01 -0.06
N ASN A 411 7.40 23.73 0.30
CA ASN A 411 7.66 25.08 -0.20
C ASN A 411 7.75 25.10 -1.73
N PHE A 412 8.41 24.08 -2.31
CA PHE A 412 8.54 23.95 -3.76
C PHE A 412 7.18 23.77 -4.43
N TYR A 413 6.37 22.81 -3.97
CA TYR A 413 5.06 22.55 -4.56
C TYR A 413 4.10 23.72 -4.38
N LEU A 414 4.07 24.36 -3.20
CA LEU A 414 3.24 25.54 -2.95
C LEU A 414 3.63 26.72 -3.86
N ALA A 415 4.92 27.01 -3.98
CA ALA A 415 5.41 28.06 -4.87
C ALA A 415 5.01 27.79 -6.32
N GLY A 416 5.18 26.54 -6.77
CA GLY A 416 4.79 26.09 -8.09
C GLY A 416 3.29 26.19 -8.37
N ILE A 417 2.45 25.83 -7.39
CA ILE A 417 0.99 25.96 -7.49
C ILE A 417 0.60 27.44 -7.64
N PHE A 418 1.12 28.32 -6.79
CA PHE A 418 0.82 29.76 -6.88
C PHE A 418 1.37 30.40 -8.16
N ALA A 419 2.50 29.92 -8.66
CA ALA A 419 3.06 30.36 -9.94
C ALA A 419 2.19 29.98 -11.15
N ARG A 420 1.45 28.85 -11.08
CA ARG A 420 0.59 28.36 -12.17
C ARG A 420 -0.84 28.90 -12.13
N ILE A 421 -1.43 29.03 -10.94
CA ILE A 421 -2.86 29.39 -10.79
C ILE A 421 -3.09 30.92 -10.82
N ASP A 422 -2.01 31.73 -10.80
CA ASP A 422 -2.01 33.19 -10.62
C ASP A 422 -3.13 33.70 -9.69
N PRO A 423 -2.94 33.63 -8.35
CA PRO A 423 -3.94 34.07 -7.40
C PRO A 423 -4.27 35.58 -7.50
N SER A 424 -3.46 36.37 -8.24
CA SER A 424 -3.65 37.82 -8.41
C SER A 424 -4.52 38.21 -9.60
N ALA A 425 -4.83 37.28 -10.51
CA ALA A 425 -5.61 37.56 -11.73
C ALA A 425 -7.12 37.74 -11.45
N ARG A 426 -7.57 37.44 -10.24
CA ARG A 426 -8.93 37.67 -9.76
C ARG A 426 -8.83 38.49 -8.48
N ASP A 427 -9.79 39.37 -8.23
CA ASP A 427 -9.93 40.12 -6.97
C ASP A 427 -10.25 39.15 -5.80
N HIS A 428 -9.37 38.20 -5.55
CA HIS A 428 -9.53 37.19 -4.53
C HIS A 428 -9.07 37.80 -3.20
N PRO A 429 -9.94 37.77 -2.17
CA PRO A 429 -9.64 38.36 -0.87
C PRO A 429 -8.49 37.66 -0.12
N PHE A 430 -7.87 36.64 -0.72
CA PHE A 430 -6.91 35.74 -0.10
C PHE A 430 -5.53 35.73 -0.76
N SER A 431 -5.12 36.78 -1.49
CA SER A 431 -3.74 36.84 -1.99
C SER A 431 -2.74 36.80 -0.82
N PRO A 432 -1.76 35.87 -0.82
CA PRO A 432 -0.65 35.94 0.13
C PRO A 432 0.00 37.32 0.07
N GLY A 433 0.38 37.89 1.23
CA GLY A 433 1.14 39.13 1.24
C GLY A 433 2.46 38.97 0.45
N VAL A 434 2.87 40.02 -0.26
CA VAL A 434 4.05 40.00 -1.16
C VAL A 434 5.30 39.45 -0.45
N LYS A 435 5.59 39.90 0.77
CA LYS A 435 6.73 39.43 1.59
C LYS A 435 6.69 37.92 1.87
N ARG A 436 5.48 37.38 2.02
CA ARG A 436 5.28 35.95 2.28
C ARG A 436 5.53 35.14 1.02
N LEU A 437 5.02 35.61 -0.12
CA LEU A 437 5.30 34.98 -1.41
C LEU A 437 6.79 35.01 -1.72
N GLN A 438 7.49 36.13 -1.45
CA GLN A 438 8.94 36.23 -1.57
C GLN A 438 9.66 35.22 -0.67
N THR A 439 9.23 35.08 0.59
CA THR A 439 9.79 34.07 1.51
C THR A 439 9.58 32.65 1.00
N LEU A 440 8.37 32.35 0.51
CA LEU A 440 8.04 31.06 -0.09
C LEU A 440 8.90 30.76 -1.32
N MET A 441 9.06 31.72 -2.22
CA MET A 441 9.88 31.57 -3.43
C MET A 441 11.35 31.31 -3.08
N ARG A 442 11.91 32.05 -2.12
CA ARG A 442 13.27 31.81 -1.62
C ARG A 442 13.43 30.38 -1.09
N ASN A 443 12.51 29.93 -0.26
CA ASN A 443 12.53 28.56 0.29
C ASN A 443 12.36 27.52 -0.83
N ALA A 444 11.49 27.79 -1.81
CA ALA A 444 11.29 26.91 -2.95
C ALA A 444 12.55 26.73 -3.79
N TRP A 445 13.39 27.76 -3.96
CA TRP A 445 14.70 27.63 -4.63
C TRP A 445 15.72 26.83 -3.82
N ASP A 446 15.75 26.97 -2.49
CA ASP A 446 16.58 26.12 -1.62
C ASP A 446 16.17 24.64 -1.73
N GLU A 447 14.86 24.36 -1.73
CA GLU A 447 14.35 23.00 -1.92
C GLU A 447 14.55 22.48 -3.35
N ALA A 448 14.36 23.33 -4.37
CA ALA A 448 14.63 22.98 -5.76
C ALA A 448 16.09 22.50 -5.92
N ALA A 449 17.04 23.16 -5.25
CA ALA A 449 18.43 22.71 -5.25
C ALA A 449 18.57 21.28 -4.72
N LYS A 450 17.79 20.86 -3.72
CA LYS A 450 17.82 19.49 -3.19
C LYS A 450 17.10 18.50 -4.13
N LEU A 451 16.09 18.96 -4.87
CA LEU A 451 15.18 18.15 -5.70
C LEU A 451 15.52 18.13 -7.20
N CYS A 452 16.61 18.77 -7.66
CA CYS A 452 16.99 18.85 -9.09
C CYS A 452 17.15 17.49 -9.82
N HIS A 453 17.31 16.39 -9.08
CA HIS A 453 17.36 15.04 -9.65
C HIS A 453 15.98 14.46 -10.00
N ILE A 454 14.89 15.12 -9.58
CA ILE A 454 13.51 14.71 -9.85
C ILE A 454 13.03 15.44 -11.11
N LYS A 455 12.67 14.68 -12.15
CA LYS A 455 12.18 15.20 -13.44
C LYS A 455 11.05 16.25 -13.28
N GLU A 456 10.06 15.93 -12.45
CA GLU A 456 8.92 16.81 -12.13
C GLU A 456 9.37 18.18 -11.58
N CYS A 457 10.46 18.22 -10.80
CA CYS A 457 11.03 19.47 -10.27
C CYS A 457 11.67 20.30 -11.38
N VAL A 458 12.46 19.65 -12.25
CA VAL A 458 13.16 20.32 -13.38
C VAL A 458 12.16 20.96 -14.34
N GLU A 459 11.10 20.23 -14.70
CA GLU A 459 10.05 20.71 -15.60
C GLU A 459 9.31 21.96 -15.10
N ALA A 460 9.31 22.20 -13.79
CA ALA A 460 8.60 23.32 -13.19
C ALA A 460 9.46 24.56 -12.95
N LEU A 461 10.78 24.46 -13.11
CA LEU A 461 11.68 25.59 -12.94
C LEU A 461 11.33 26.79 -13.83
N PRO A 462 10.91 26.66 -15.11
CA PRO A 462 10.52 27.84 -15.91
C PRO A 462 9.35 28.64 -15.31
N VAL A 463 8.39 27.94 -14.71
CA VAL A 463 7.26 28.57 -14.02
C VAL A 463 7.74 29.26 -12.75
N LEU A 464 8.62 28.61 -12.00
CA LEU A 464 9.24 29.20 -10.81
C LEU A 464 10.09 30.43 -11.14
N VAL A 465 10.82 30.41 -12.26
CA VAL A 465 11.58 31.56 -12.77
C VAL A 465 10.66 32.74 -13.01
N THR A 466 9.56 32.52 -13.75
CA THR A 466 8.59 33.56 -14.08
C THR A 466 7.98 34.19 -12.82
N ALA A 467 7.57 33.36 -11.86
CA ALA A 467 7.01 33.83 -10.59
C ALA A 467 8.05 34.56 -9.72
N THR A 468 9.31 34.13 -9.76
CA THR A 468 10.41 34.78 -9.04
C THR A 468 10.69 36.16 -9.62
N ARG A 469 10.74 36.31 -10.95
CA ARG A 469 10.87 37.62 -11.60
C ARG A 469 9.73 38.56 -11.20
N LYS A 470 8.47 38.10 -11.27
CA LYS A 470 7.29 38.88 -10.86
C LYS A 470 7.40 39.33 -9.38
N SER A 471 7.89 38.45 -8.50
CA SER A 471 7.95 38.70 -7.05
C SER A 471 9.13 39.55 -6.59
N PHE A 472 10.27 39.51 -7.28
CA PHE A 472 11.52 40.15 -6.83
C PHE A 472 12.03 41.26 -7.75
N LEU A 473 11.69 41.22 -9.05
CA LEU A 473 12.19 42.19 -10.04
C LEU A 473 11.13 43.21 -10.48
N GLY A 474 9.90 43.10 -9.96
CA GLY A 474 8.86 44.13 -10.15
C GLY A 474 9.28 45.50 -9.62
N LEU A 475 8.85 46.57 -10.32
CA LEU A 475 9.29 47.95 -10.13
C LEU A 475 9.07 48.50 -8.70
N ASP A 476 8.09 47.98 -7.96
CA ASP A 476 7.67 48.54 -6.67
C ASP A 476 8.09 47.71 -5.44
N ASN A 477 8.92 46.68 -5.62
CA ASN A 477 9.28 45.78 -4.53
C ASN A 477 10.54 46.25 -3.79
N ASP A 478 10.36 46.79 -2.58
CA ASP A 478 11.45 47.11 -1.65
C ASP A 478 12.00 45.82 -1.01
N VAL A 479 12.91 45.15 -1.73
CA VAL A 479 13.61 43.94 -1.27
C VAL A 479 15.03 44.30 -0.88
N SER A 480 15.45 43.88 0.32
CA SER A 480 16.81 44.16 0.79
C SER A 480 17.85 43.45 -0.08
N SER A 481 19.01 44.10 -0.31
CA SER A 481 20.14 43.50 -1.04
C SER A 481 20.58 42.15 -0.45
N GLY A 482 20.45 41.97 0.86
CA GLY A 482 20.74 40.71 1.55
C GLY A 482 19.78 39.58 1.21
N GLU A 483 18.48 39.87 1.06
CA GLU A 483 17.49 38.88 0.63
C GLU A 483 17.68 38.46 -0.82
N LEU A 484 17.97 39.42 -1.70
CA LEU A 484 18.32 39.15 -3.10
C LEU A 484 19.58 38.29 -3.17
N ALA A 485 20.64 38.62 -2.43
CA ALA A 485 21.87 37.82 -2.41
C ALA A 485 21.65 36.37 -1.96
N ASN A 486 20.80 36.16 -0.96
CA ASN A 486 20.43 34.81 -0.52
C ASN A 486 19.67 34.03 -1.61
N LEU A 487 18.71 34.68 -2.28
CA LEU A 487 17.98 34.07 -3.40
C LEU A 487 18.93 33.72 -4.57
N THR A 488 19.80 34.64 -4.97
CA THR A 488 20.79 34.43 -6.04
C THR A 488 21.70 33.24 -5.74
N ARG A 489 22.08 33.04 -4.48
CA ARG A 489 22.86 31.87 -4.05
C ARG A 489 22.10 30.56 -4.31
N TYR A 490 20.82 30.48 -3.94
CA TYR A 490 20.01 29.28 -4.16
C TYR A 490 19.77 29.00 -5.65
N VAL A 491 19.48 30.04 -6.44
CA VAL A 491 19.34 29.92 -7.91
C VAL A 491 20.66 29.46 -8.54
N SER A 492 21.80 29.98 -8.07
CA SER A 492 23.13 29.55 -8.54
C SER A 492 23.39 28.07 -8.23
N TRP A 493 22.99 27.57 -7.05
CA TRP A 493 23.13 26.15 -6.72
C TRP A 493 22.26 25.25 -7.59
N VAL A 494 21.03 25.66 -7.91
CA VAL A 494 20.18 24.94 -8.88
C VAL A 494 20.86 24.91 -10.24
N LEU A 495 21.35 26.05 -10.73
CA LEU A 495 22.06 26.17 -11.99
C LEU A 495 23.29 25.26 -12.05
N GLU A 496 24.13 25.27 -11.00
CA GLU A 496 25.29 24.39 -10.88
C GLU A 496 24.87 22.92 -10.99
N LYS A 497 23.82 22.50 -10.30
CA LYS A 497 23.33 21.11 -10.39
C LYS A 497 22.82 20.76 -11.79
N LEU A 498 22.07 21.64 -12.42
CA LEU A 498 21.59 21.44 -13.80
C LEU A 498 22.75 21.30 -14.79
N LEU A 499 23.86 22.03 -14.60
CA LEU A 499 25.06 21.89 -15.44
C LEU A 499 25.75 20.53 -15.29
N HIS A 500 25.59 19.85 -14.15
CA HIS A 500 26.14 18.51 -13.92
C HIS A 500 25.19 17.40 -14.39
N GLU A 501 23.89 17.67 -14.41
CA GLU A 501 22.86 16.75 -14.92
C GLU A 501 22.86 16.71 -16.45
N ARG A 502 22.50 15.57 -17.02
CA ARG A 502 22.36 15.38 -18.47
C ARG A 502 20.92 15.01 -18.80
N GLY A 503 20.35 15.65 -19.83
CA GLY A 503 19.04 15.28 -20.33
C GLY A 503 18.42 16.35 -21.22
N GLU A 504 17.48 15.94 -22.08
CA GLU A 504 16.75 16.85 -22.98
C GLU A 504 15.99 17.92 -22.19
N THR A 505 15.24 17.52 -21.16
CA THR A 505 14.51 18.45 -20.28
C THR A 505 15.44 19.49 -19.63
N VAL A 506 16.63 19.07 -19.20
CA VAL A 506 17.62 19.98 -18.60
C VAL A 506 18.08 21.02 -19.62
N SER A 507 18.34 20.63 -20.86
CA SER A 507 18.78 21.54 -21.93
C SER A 507 17.75 22.63 -22.26
N VAL A 508 16.45 22.32 -22.14
CA VAL A 508 15.35 23.26 -22.36
C VAL A 508 15.23 24.26 -21.20
N VAL A 509 15.45 23.80 -19.97
CA VAL A 509 15.21 24.59 -18.76
C VAL A 509 16.43 25.44 -18.35
N LEU A 510 17.64 24.96 -18.64
CA LEU A 510 18.90 25.58 -18.22
C LEU A 510 19.00 27.08 -18.60
N PRO A 511 18.67 27.52 -19.84
CA PRO A 511 18.77 28.93 -20.20
C PRO A 511 17.89 29.83 -19.33
N SER A 512 16.66 29.41 -19.03
CA SER A 512 15.74 30.22 -18.21
C SER A 512 16.25 30.43 -16.78
N VAL A 513 16.91 29.42 -16.19
CA VAL A 513 17.50 29.53 -14.85
C VAL A 513 18.77 30.38 -14.87
N GLN A 514 19.58 30.24 -15.92
CA GLN A 514 20.77 31.08 -16.14
C GLN A 514 20.36 32.56 -16.24
N ASP A 515 19.38 32.87 -17.09
CA ASP A 515 18.90 34.25 -17.28
C ASP A 515 18.40 34.85 -15.96
N LEU A 516 17.64 34.08 -15.15
CA LEU A 516 17.20 34.55 -13.84
C LEU A 516 18.39 34.85 -12.91
N CYS A 517 19.42 34.00 -12.92
CA CYS A 517 20.60 34.19 -12.10
C CYS A 517 21.31 35.51 -12.45
N ASP A 518 21.43 35.80 -13.74
CA ASP A 518 22.07 37.03 -14.22
C ASP A 518 21.20 38.26 -13.94
N ASP A 519 19.87 38.18 -14.12
CA ASP A 519 18.92 39.23 -13.75
C ASP A 519 19.04 39.60 -12.26
N LEU A 520 19.13 38.59 -11.38
CA LEU A 520 19.25 38.80 -9.94
C LEU A 520 20.60 39.42 -9.55
N ARG A 521 21.69 39.06 -10.23
CA ARG A 521 23.01 39.67 -10.02
C ARG A 521 22.99 41.15 -10.41
N HIS A 522 22.43 41.46 -11.58
CA HIS A 522 22.28 42.85 -12.04
C HIS A 522 21.49 43.68 -11.03
N LYS A 523 20.35 43.15 -10.54
CA LYS A 523 19.53 43.86 -9.55
C LYS A 523 20.27 44.12 -8.23
N ILE A 524 21.11 43.19 -7.78
CA ILE A 524 21.94 43.39 -6.58
C ILE A 524 22.93 44.54 -6.79
N ASP A 525 23.56 44.63 -7.96
CA ASP A 525 24.51 45.69 -8.27
C ASP A 525 23.82 47.05 -8.38
N ASP A 526 22.61 47.11 -8.96
CA ASP A 526 21.79 48.32 -8.98
C ASP A 526 21.47 48.80 -7.55
N THR A 527 21.12 47.90 -6.62
CA THR A 527 20.80 48.28 -5.23
C THR A 527 22.03 48.73 -4.43
N ARG A 528 23.23 48.34 -4.85
CA ARG A 528 24.49 48.71 -4.17
C ARG A 528 25.04 50.03 -4.65
N THR A 529 24.71 50.45 -5.86
CA THR A 529 25.15 51.72 -6.41
C THR A 529 24.28 52.80 -5.78
N PRO A 530 24.77 53.56 -4.77
CA PRO A 530 23.95 54.62 -4.21
C PRO A 530 23.66 55.56 -5.37
N THR A 531 22.38 55.87 -5.62
CA THR A 531 22.01 57.00 -6.46
C THR A 531 22.75 58.19 -5.91
N ALA A 532 23.87 58.54 -6.54
CA ALA A 532 24.51 59.80 -6.36
C ALA A 532 23.47 60.80 -6.85
N THR A 533 22.64 61.28 -5.92
CA THR A 533 21.82 62.46 -6.10
C THR A 533 22.80 63.59 -6.37
N THR A 534 23.08 63.80 -7.66
CA THR A 534 23.34 65.11 -8.20
C THR A 534 22.08 65.93 -7.93
N ASP A 535 22.02 66.52 -6.73
CA ASP A 535 21.24 67.72 -6.50
C ASP A 535 21.81 68.79 -7.45
N PHE A 536 21.01 69.18 -8.43
CA PHE A 536 21.19 70.40 -9.22
C PHE A 536 19.94 71.26 -9.09
#